data_AF-A0A432IVG1-F1
#
_entry.id   AF-A0A432IVG1-F1
#
_cell.length_a   1.000
_cell.length_b   1.000
_cell.length_c   1.000
_cell.angle_alpha   90.00
_cell.angle_beta   90.00
_cell.angle_gamma   90.00
#
_symmetry.space_group_name_H-M   'P 1'
#
loop_
_entity.id
_entity.type
_entity.pdbx_description
1 polymer ?
#
loop_
_entity_poly.entity_id
_entity_poly.type
_entity_poly.pdbx_seq_one_letter_code
_entity_poly.pdbx_strand_id
1 'polypeptide(L)'
;LNDLRHIIYKAADKPWRQSKKNLGLMLKEGLLKENIDGEALLWAFKRLEKRKEERKILMIISDGAPVDDSTLSVNSGDYLEKHLKQTVKWIEENSNVEVLAVGIGHDVTRYYKKAIKIADVQELGDVMINQLTELFSEKTKNTIH
;
A
#
# COMPACT_ATOMS: atom_id res chain seq x y z
N LEU A 1 14.46 -16.59 10.06
CA LEU A 1 13.74 -15.88 8.97
C LEU A 1 12.28 -15.89 9.37
N ASN A 2 11.60 -14.74 9.42
CA ASN A 2 10.17 -14.73 9.72
C ASN A 2 9.40 -15.31 8.52
N ASP A 3 8.39 -16.15 8.78
CA ASP A 3 7.56 -16.72 7.72
C ASP A 3 6.59 -15.65 7.20
N LEU A 4 6.76 -15.25 5.93
CA LEU A 4 5.88 -14.29 5.27
C LEU A 4 4.60 -14.98 4.79
N ARG A 5 3.45 -14.38 5.14
CA ARG A 5 2.14 -14.79 4.63
C ARG A 5 1.48 -13.66 3.87
N HIS A 6 1.44 -13.77 2.55
CA HIS A 6 0.72 -12.82 1.69
C HIS A 6 -0.72 -13.26 1.46
N ILE A 7 -1.68 -12.39 1.75
CA ILE A 7 -3.11 -12.67 1.62
C ILE A 7 -3.70 -11.84 0.48
N ILE A 8 -4.43 -12.50 -0.43
CA ILE A 8 -5.20 -11.84 -1.49
C ILE A 8 -6.68 -11.98 -1.16
N TYR A 9 -7.30 -10.91 -0.68
CA TYR A 9 -8.75 -10.90 -0.42
C TYR A 9 -9.55 -10.95 -1.74
N LYS A 10 -9.13 -10.17 -2.74
CA LYS A 10 -9.71 -10.14 -4.08
C LYS A 10 -8.62 -9.98 -5.14
N ALA A 11 -8.57 -10.88 -6.12
CA ALA A 11 -7.72 -10.70 -7.30
C ALA A 11 -8.36 -9.70 -8.28
N ALA A 12 -7.54 -9.05 -9.13
CA ALA A 12 -7.99 -8.07 -10.11
C ALA A 12 -9.14 -8.60 -10.97
N ASP A 13 -8.95 -9.78 -11.57
CA ASP A 13 -9.90 -10.39 -12.51
C ASP A 13 -11.08 -11.11 -11.84
N LYS A 14 -11.12 -11.16 -10.50
CA LYS A 14 -12.17 -11.87 -9.77
C LYS A 14 -13.37 -10.96 -9.51
N PRO A 15 -14.61 -11.35 -9.86
CA PRO A 15 -15.78 -10.51 -9.59
C PRO A 15 -16.02 -10.25 -8.10
N TRP A 16 -16.57 -9.08 -7.77
CA TRP A 16 -16.91 -8.70 -6.40
C TRP A 16 -17.77 -9.74 -5.69
N ARG A 17 -18.84 -10.20 -6.37
CA ARG A 17 -19.80 -11.17 -5.83
C ARG A 17 -19.13 -12.46 -5.30
N GLN A 18 -18.05 -12.90 -5.95
CA GLN A 18 -17.30 -14.09 -5.54
C GLN A 18 -16.29 -13.82 -4.42
N SER A 19 -15.87 -12.57 -4.24
CA SER A 19 -14.83 -12.19 -3.27
C SER A 19 -15.39 -11.52 -2.02
N LYS A 20 -16.70 -11.24 -1.97
CA LYS A 20 -17.35 -10.58 -0.83
C LYS A 20 -17.09 -11.30 0.50
N LYS A 21 -17.17 -12.64 0.52
CA LYS A 21 -16.87 -13.43 1.72
C LYS A 21 -15.40 -13.30 2.15
N ASN A 22 -14.48 -13.24 1.19
CA ASN A 22 -13.06 -13.09 1.47
C ASN A 22 -12.75 -11.76 2.13
N LEU A 23 -13.37 -10.67 1.69
CA LEU A 23 -13.15 -9.35 2.28
C LEU A 23 -13.61 -9.28 3.74
N GLY A 24 -14.68 -10.02 4.09
CA GLY A 24 -15.09 -10.19 5.48
C GLY A 24 -14.02 -10.86 6.36
N LEU A 25 -13.09 -11.65 5.78
CA LEU A 25 -11.98 -12.23 6.52
C LEU A 25 -10.96 -11.19 6.99
N MET A 26 -10.94 -9.99 6.39
CA MET A 26 -10.07 -8.90 6.84
C MET A 26 -10.41 -8.46 8.27
N LEU A 27 -11.66 -8.69 8.71
CA LEU A 27 -12.13 -8.37 10.07
C LEU A 27 -11.87 -9.52 11.06
N LYS A 28 -11.29 -10.64 10.62
CA LYS A 28 -11.06 -11.80 11.48
C LYS A 28 -9.85 -11.55 12.38
N GLU A 29 -10.08 -11.53 13.70
CA GLU A 29 -9.02 -11.43 14.70
C GLU A 29 -8.00 -12.58 14.58
N GLY A 30 -6.73 -12.27 14.85
CA GLY A 30 -5.62 -13.23 14.82
C GLY A 30 -5.13 -13.62 13.42
N LEU A 31 -5.72 -13.07 12.35
CA LEU A 31 -5.21 -13.23 10.98
C LEU A 31 -4.00 -12.32 10.71
N LEU A 32 -4.01 -11.13 11.30
CA LEU A 32 -2.98 -10.11 11.22
C LEU A 32 -2.09 -10.22 12.47
N LYS A 33 -0.76 -10.29 12.26
CA LYS A 33 0.24 -10.21 13.32
C LYS A 33 1.09 -8.95 13.08
N GLU A 34 2.40 -9.08 13.21
CA GLU A 34 3.41 -8.07 12.91
C GLU A 34 3.48 -7.78 11.41
N ASN A 35 3.81 -6.54 11.06
CA ASN A 35 3.77 -6.06 9.67
C ASN A 35 5.17 -5.69 9.19
N ILE A 36 5.62 -6.36 8.12
CA ILE A 36 6.84 -6.02 7.39
C ILE A 36 6.41 -5.28 6.10
N ASP A 37 5.98 -4.02 6.26
CA ASP A 37 5.35 -3.23 5.19
C ASP A 37 6.19 -3.12 3.92
N GLY A 38 7.52 -3.01 4.06
CA GLY A 38 8.44 -2.96 2.91
C GLY A 38 8.36 -4.23 2.04
N GLU A 39 8.31 -5.41 2.65
CA GLU A 39 8.16 -6.68 1.92
C GLU A 39 6.78 -6.81 1.28
N ALA A 40 5.73 -6.40 2.01
CA ALA A 40 4.37 -6.39 1.49
C ALA A 40 4.24 -5.49 0.25
N LEU A 41 4.84 -4.30 0.30
CA LEU A 41 4.88 -3.34 -0.79
C LEU A 41 5.62 -3.92 -2.01
N LEU A 42 6.82 -4.49 -1.79
CA LEU A 42 7.61 -5.09 -2.86
C LEU A 42 6.89 -6.28 -3.50
N TRP A 43 6.20 -7.09 -2.71
CA TRP A 43 5.40 -8.20 -3.22
C TRP A 43 4.21 -7.72 -4.06
N ALA A 44 3.49 -6.69 -3.60
CA ALA A 44 2.39 -6.09 -4.34
C ALA A 44 2.89 -5.45 -5.65
N PHE A 45 4.02 -4.74 -5.62
CA PHE A 45 4.68 -4.18 -6.79
C PHE A 45 5.04 -5.25 -7.83
N LYS A 46 5.74 -6.32 -7.43
CA LYS A 46 6.10 -7.43 -8.35
C LYS A 46 4.88 -8.10 -9.00
N ARG A 47 3.74 -8.14 -8.31
CA ARG A 47 2.48 -8.64 -8.87
C ARG A 47 1.88 -7.66 -9.87
N LEU A 48 1.91 -6.37 -9.54
CA LEU A 48 1.40 -5.30 -10.40
C LEU A 48 2.23 -5.14 -11.67
N GLU A 49 3.56 -5.28 -11.61
CA GLU A 49 4.43 -5.18 -12.78
C GLU A 49 4.10 -6.21 -13.86
N LYS A 50 3.72 -7.43 -13.47
CA LYS A 50 3.34 -8.52 -14.38
C LYS A 50 2.00 -8.30 -15.08
N ARG A 51 1.25 -7.25 -14.70
CA ARG A 51 -0.02 -6.88 -15.33
C ARG A 51 0.25 -6.21 -16.68
N LYS A 52 -0.67 -6.43 -17.63
CA LYS A 52 -0.58 -5.93 -19.02
C LYS A 52 -1.07 -4.49 -19.16
N GLU A 53 -1.79 -4.01 -18.16
CA GLU A 53 -2.33 -2.66 -18.10
C GLU A 53 -1.19 -1.63 -18.13
N GLU A 54 -1.29 -0.65 -19.02
CA GLU A 54 -0.24 0.37 -19.23
C GLU A 54 -0.03 1.24 -17.99
N ARG A 55 -1.14 1.68 -17.39
CA ARG A 55 -1.13 2.48 -16.17
C ARG A 55 -1.24 1.59 -14.95
N LYS A 56 -0.24 1.68 -14.07
CA LYS A 56 -0.12 0.88 -12.85
C LYS A 56 -0.09 1.82 -11.65
N ILE A 57 -1.05 1.67 -10.76
CA ILE A 57 -1.19 2.46 -9.53
C ILE A 57 -1.13 1.49 -8.34
N LEU A 58 -0.25 1.74 -7.40
CA LEU A 58 -0.10 1.01 -6.16
C LEU A 58 -0.55 1.91 -5.00
N MET A 59 -1.68 1.55 -4.39
CA MET A 59 -2.31 2.32 -3.33
C MET A 59 -2.19 1.59 -1.99
N ILE A 60 -1.64 2.27 -1.00
CA ILE A 60 -1.41 1.76 0.35
C ILE A 60 -2.42 2.42 1.28
N ILE A 61 -3.07 1.61 2.12
CA ILE A 61 -3.93 2.10 3.21
C ILE A 61 -3.34 1.49 4.48
N SER A 62 -2.86 2.33 5.39
CA SER A 62 -2.19 1.89 6.62
C SER A 62 -2.67 2.70 7.82
N ASP A 63 -2.90 2.02 8.94
CA ASP A 63 -3.25 2.61 10.24
C ASP A 63 -2.04 2.75 11.18
N GLY A 64 -0.83 2.39 10.73
CA GLY A 64 0.34 2.34 11.61
C GLY A 64 1.69 2.45 10.91
N ALA A 65 2.74 2.32 11.73
CA ALA A 65 4.13 2.23 11.30
C ALA A 65 4.55 0.75 11.18
N PRO A 66 5.61 0.44 10.40
CA PRO A 66 6.11 -0.92 10.33
C PRO A 66 6.67 -1.37 11.68
N VAL A 67 6.12 -2.45 12.25
CA VAL A 67 6.51 -3.00 13.56
C VAL A 67 6.50 -4.53 13.49
N ASP A 68 7.64 -5.13 13.84
CA ASP A 68 7.85 -6.57 14.02
C ASP A 68 8.87 -6.77 15.15
N ASP A 69 8.40 -7.20 16.33
CA ASP A 69 9.16 -7.32 17.57
C ASP A 69 10.34 -8.28 17.40
N SER A 70 10.15 -9.36 16.63
CA SER A 70 11.22 -10.31 16.35
C SER A 70 12.36 -9.66 15.57
N THR A 71 12.05 -8.87 14.56
CA THR A 71 13.03 -8.12 13.77
C THR A 71 13.67 -7.02 14.59
N LEU A 72 12.90 -6.27 15.37
CA LEU A 72 13.40 -5.16 16.20
C LEU A 72 14.25 -5.64 17.38
N SER A 73 14.03 -6.86 17.88
CA SER A 73 14.81 -7.43 18.99
C SER A 73 16.29 -7.69 18.65
N VAL A 74 16.61 -7.86 17.36
CA VAL A 74 17.96 -8.19 16.88
C VAL A 74 18.55 -7.16 15.90
N ASN A 75 17.81 -6.10 15.59
CA ASN A 75 18.25 -5.03 14.68
C ASN A 75 18.12 -3.66 15.35
N SER A 76 18.60 -2.60 14.67
CA SER A 76 18.32 -1.23 15.10
C SER A 76 16.81 -0.96 15.07
N GLY A 77 16.33 -0.16 16.02
CA GLY A 77 14.90 0.16 16.14
C GLY A 77 14.27 0.85 14.91
N ASP A 78 15.11 1.36 14.00
CA ASP A 78 14.71 2.02 12.76
C ASP A 78 14.88 1.14 11.50
N TYR A 79 15.24 -0.14 11.65
CA TYR A 79 15.53 -1.03 10.52
C TYR A 79 14.37 -1.16 9.54
N LEU A 80 13.17 -1.47 10.05
CA LEU A 80 11.97 -1.64 9.22
C LEU A 80 11.55 -0.31 8.58
N GLU A 81 11.76 0.80 9.28
CA GLU A 81 11.50 2.13 8.75
C GLU A 81 12.41 2.45 7.57
N LYS A 82 13.72 2.21 7.73
CA LYS A 82 14.71 2.37 6.65
C LYS A 82 14.38 1.47 5.47
N HIS A 83 14.00 0.22 5.72
CA HIS A 83 13.63 -0.72 4.68
C HIS A 83 12.40 -0.25 3.88
N LEU A 84 11.35 0.22 4.56
CA LEU A 84 10.17 0.77 3.90
C LEU A 84 10.53 2.00 3.06
N LYS A 85 11.27 2.96 3.62
CA LYS A 85 11.72 4.17 2.90
C LYS A 85 12.53 3.83 1.65
N GLN A 86 13.48 2.90 1.77
CA GLN A 86 14.30 2.45 0.65
C GLN A 86 13.45 1.78 -0.44
N THR A 87 12.52 0.92 -0.05
CA THR A 87 11.63 0.21 -0.99
C THR A 87 10.74 1.19 -1.74
N VAL A 88 10.07 2.12 -1.03
CA VAL A 88 9.22 3.14 -1.67
C VAL A 88 10.03 3.98 -2.64
N LYS A 89 11.17 4.51 -2.18
CA LYS A 89 12.06 5.34 -3.01
C LYS A 89 12.50 4.59 -4.27
N TRP A 90 12.88 3.32 -4.13
CA TRP A 90 13.29 2.51 -5.27
C TRP A 90 12.16 2.34 -6.28
N ILE A 91 10.94 2.03 -5.84
CA ILE A 91 9.77 1.89 -6.73
C ILE A 91 9.49 3.21 -7.45
N GLU A 92 9.47 4.33 -6.73
CA GLU A 92 9.16 5.65 -7.30
C GLU A 92 10.22 6.14 -8.29
N GLU A 93 11.50 5.79 -8.09
CA GLU A 93 12.61 6.27 -8.93
C GLU A 93 12.93 5.33 -10.10
N ASN A 94 12.65 4.03 -9.97
CA ASN A 94 13.08 3.01 -10.93
C ASN A 94 11.92 2.33 -11.67
N SER A 95 10.67 2.78 -11.47
CA SER A 95 9.50 2.20 -12.14
C SER A 95 8.49 3.26 -12.58
N ASN A 96 7.63 2.87 -13.52
CA ASN A 96 6.48 3.68 -13.95
C ASN A 96 5.23 3.44 -13.07
N VAL A 97 5.38 2.76 -11.93
CA VAL A 97 4.26 2.50 -11.01
C VAL A 97 4.04 3.73 -10.14
N GLU A 98 2.83 4.27 -10.20
CA GLU A 98 2.42 5.40 -9.38
C GLU A 98 2.09 4.90 -7.97
N VAL A 99 2.81 5.36 -6.95
CA VAL A 99 2.58 4.98 -5.55
C VAL A 99 1.79 6.07 -4.86
N LEU A 100 0.75 5.69 -4.11
CA LEU A 100 0.05 6.60 -3.20
C LEU A 100 -0.27 5.92 -1.86
N ALA A 101 -0.37 6.71 -0.79
CA ALA A 101 -0.67 6.20 0.54
C ALA A 101 -1.77 6.99 1.26
N VAL A 102 -2.61 6.28 2.00
CA VAL A 102 -3.59 6.85 2.95
C VAL A 102 -3.25 6.34 4.35
N GLY A 103 -2.85 7.25 5.23
CA GLY A 103 -2.59 6.99 6.64
C GLY A 103 -3.84 7.25 7.48
N ILE A 104 -4.33 6.25 8.20
CA ILE A 104 -5.50 6.38 9.09
C ILE A 104 -4.99 6.61 10.52
N GLY A 105 -5.27 7.77 11.10
CA GLY A 105 -4.79 8.14 12.44
C GLY A 105 -3.28 8.38 12.52
N HIS A 106 -2.51 8.02 11.48
CA HIS A 106 -1.06 8.04 11.45
C HIS A 106 -0.50 8.82 10.26
N ASP A 107 0.67 9.43 10.45
CA ASP A 107 1.36 10.17 9.40
C ASP A 107 2.29 9.27 8.58
N VAL A 108 1.90 9.02 7.34
CA VAL A 108 2.65 8.20 6.37
C VAL A 108 3.42 9.04 5.35
N THR A 109 3.35 10.37 5.42
CA THR A 109 4.05 11.29 4.49
C THR A 109 5.58 11.18 4.58
N ARG A 110 6.08 10.71 5.73
CA ARG A 110 7.50 10.38 5.95
C ARG A 110 8.03 9.23 5.09
N TYR A 111 7.14 8.46 4.45
CA TYR A 111 7.50 7.28 3.65
C TYR A 111 7.18 7.42 2.17
N TYR A 112 6.08 8.09 1.84
CA TYR A 112 5.54 8.15 0.48
C TYR A 112 5.44 9.60 0.02
N LYS A 113 5.85 9.89 -1.24
CA LYS A 113 5.76 11.26 -1.77
C LYS A 113 4.33 11.73 -1.97
N LYS A 114 3.44 10.83 -2.42
CA LYS A 114 2.00 11.08 -2.56
C LYS A 114 1.27 10.40 -1.40
N ALA A 115 0.97 11.16 -0.35
CA ALA A 115 0.35 10.63 0.86
C ALA A 115 -0.70 11.59 1.44
N ILE A 116 -1.77 11.00 1.99
CA ILE A 116 -2.81 11.72 2.74
C ILE A 116 -2.98 11.08 4.10
N LYS A 117 -3.16 11.90 5.13
CA LYS A 117 -3.59 11.46 6.45
C LYS A 117 -5.08 11.73 6.63
N ILE A 118 -5.81 10.74 7.11
CA ILE A 118 -7.19 10.88 7.58
C ILE A 118 -7.26 10.63 9.07
N ALA A 119 -8.24 11.22 9.74
CA ALA A 119 -8.43 11.01 11.18
C ALA A 119 -9.16 9.69 11.46
N ASP A 120 -10.18 9.38 10.65
CA ASP A 120 -11.07 8.23 10.84
C ASP A 120 -11.26 7.46 9.52
N VAL A 121 -11.51 6.15 9.61
CA VAL A 121 -11.84 5.27 8.48
C VAL A 121 -13.10 5.70 7.73
N GLN A 122 -14.01 6.44 8.38
CA GLN A 122 -15.21 6.99 7.73
C GLN A 122 -14.87 7.93 6.58
N GLU A 123 -13.73 8.63 6.64
CA GLU A 123 -13.25 9.55 5.59
C GLU A 123 -12.58 8.82 4.42
N LEU A 124 -12.28 7.52 4.57
CA LEU A 124 -11.51 6.76 3.60
C LEU A 124 -12.17 6.75 2.22
N GLY A 125 -13.50 6.57 2.16
CA GLY A 125 -14.24 6.52 0.90
C GLY A 125 -14.05 7.78 0.06
N ASP A 126 -14.25 8.94 0.68
CA ASP A 126 -14.17 10.25 0.01
C ASP A 126 -12.73 10.55 -0.42
N VAL A 127 -11.75 10.29 0.47
CA VAL A 127 -10.32 10.50 0.14
C VAL A 127 -9.87 9.61 -1.01
N MET A 128 -10.31 8.35 -1.05
CA MET A 128 -9.97 7.43 -2.14
C MET A 128 -10.53 7.92 -3.48
N ILE A 129 -11.76 8.43 -3.50
CA ILE A 129 -12.38 9.00 -4.70
C ILE A 129 -11.62 10.24 -5.17
N ASN A 130 -11.29 11.15 -4.25
CA ASN A 130 -10.56 12.37 -4.58
C ASN A 130 -9.17 12.06 -5.13
N GLN A 131 -8.43 11.13 -4.50
CA GLN A 131 -7.12 10.69 -4.98
C GLN A 131 -7.18 10.06 -6.36
N LEU A 132 -8.15 9.18 -6.62
CA LEU A 132 -8.33 8.63 -7.95
C LEU A 132 -8.65 9.74 -8.96
N THR A 133 -9.49 10.69 -8.60
CA THR A 133 -9.85 11.82 -9.48
C THR A 133 -8.63 12.67 -9.82
N GLU A 134 -7.81 13.03 -8.83
CA GLU A 134 -6.56 13.77 -9.03
C GLU A 134 -5.61 13.01 -9.95
N LEU A 135 -5.38 11.72 -9.68
CA LEU A 135 -4.54 10.85 -10.49
C LEU A 135 -5.02 10.78 -11.94
N PHE A 136 -6.33 10.70 -12.20
CA PHE A 136 -6.85 10.71 -13.57
C PHE A 136 -6.75 12.09 -14.24
N SER A 137 -6.82 13.18 -13.47
CA SER A 137 -6.73 14.55 -14.00
C SER A 137 -5.30 15.03 -14.33
N GLU A 138 -4.28 14.58 -13.58
CA GLU A 138 -2.88 14.98 -13.80
C GLU A 138 -2.37 14.58 -15.19
N LYS A 139 -2.79 13.40 -15.70
CA LYS A 139 -2.38 12.93 -17.03
C LYS A 139 -3.03 13.73 -18.17
N THR A 140 -4.25 14.21 -17.99
CA THR A 140 -4.97 14.97 -19.03
C THR A 140 -4.27 16.30 -19.35
N LYS A 141 -3.57 16.88 -18.36
CA LYS A 141 -2.81 18.14 -18.51
C LYS A 141 -1.51 17.97 -19.32
N ASN A 142 -0.94 16.77 -19.37
CA ASN A 142 0.31 16.50 -20.09
C ASN A 142 0.11 16.10 -21.56
N THR A 143 -1.14 16.03 -22.04
CA THR A 143 -1.50 15.69 -23.44
C THR A 143 -1.81 16.89 -24.33
N ILE A 144 -1.49 18.11 -23.89
CA ILE A 144 -1.56 19.31 -24.74
C ILE A 144 -0.12 19.75 -25.03
N HIS A 145 0.50 19.17 -26.05
CA HIS A 145 1.49 19.79 -26.93
C HIS A 145 1.84 18.87 -28.09
#